data_AF-A0A957QXV2-F1
#
_entry.id   AF-A0A957QXV2-F1
#
_cell.length_a   1.000
_cell.length_b   1.000
_cell.length_c   1.000
_cell.angle_alpha   90.00
_cell.angle_beta   90.00
_cell.angle_gamma   90.00
#
_symmetry.space_group_name_H-M   'P 1'
#
loop_
_entity.id
_entity.type
_entity.pdbx_description
1 polymer ?
#
loop_
_entity_poly.entity_id
_entity_poly.type
_entity_poly.pdbx_seq_one_letter_code
_entity_poly.pdbx_strand_id
1 'polypeptide(L)'
;MRYLREKQEELEALTVAPYGLHSAISQGRQYPEPESATRTAFQRDRDRIIHTSAFRRLEYKTQVFVFYEGDHYRTRLTHTLEVAQLGRALARGLGANETLTEAICLAHDLGHAPFGHAGE
;
A
#
# COMPACT_ATOMS: atom_id res chain seq x y z
N MET A 1 16.46 20.48 9.21
CA MET A 1 15.08 20.24 9.72
C MET A 1 14.90 18.76 9.98
N ARG A 2 14.41 18.36 11.16
CA ARG A 2 13.95 16.98 11.39
C ARG A 2 12.50 16.87 10.90
N TYR A 3 12.23 15.97 9.95
CA TYR A 3 10.85 15.64 9.54
C TYR A 3 10.28 14.65 10.56
N LEU A 4 9.63 15.18 11.60
CA LEU A 4 8.95 14.39 12.63
C LEU A 4 7.58 13.91 12.13
N ARG A 5 7.04 12.87 12.76
CA ARG A 5 5.69 12.35 12.48
C ARG A 5 4.62 13.45 12.60
N GLU A 6 4.62 14.20 13.69
CA GLU A 6 3.62 15.25 13.98
C GLU A 6 3.57 16.31 12.88
N LYS A 7 4.74 16.74 12.38
CA LYS A 7 4.81 17.70 11.27
C LYS A 7 4.22 17.15 9.97
N GLN A 8 4.30 15.84 9.74
CA GLN A 8 3.67 15.21 8.57
C GLN A 8 2.15 15.11 8.75
N GLU A 9 1.68 14.83 9.95
CA GLU A 9 0.25 14.84 10.30
C GLU A 9 -0.35 16.25 10.17
N GLU A 10 0.37 17.30 10.55
CA GLU A 10 -0.03 18.70 10.32
C GLU A 10 -0.15 19.03 8.84
N LEU A 11 0.84 18.62 8.03
CA LEU A 11 0.77 18.80 6.57
C LEU A 11 -0.38 18.02 5.95
N GLU A 12 -0.61 16.80 6.41
CA GLU A 12 -1.73 15.96 5.99
C GLU A 12 -3.08 16.62 6.31
N ALA A 13 -3.23 17.23 7.50
CA ALA A 13 -4.43 17.97 7.89
C ALA A 13 -4.73 19.19 6.98
N LEU A 14 -3.70 19.78 6.38
CA LEU A 14 -3.83 20.93 5.48
C LEU A 14 -4.03 20.54 4.00
N THR A 15 -3.59 19.34 3.61
CA THR A 15 -3.50 18.93 2.20
C THR A 15 -4.51 17.88 1.79
N VAL A 16 -4.96 17.04 2.72
CA VAL A 16 -6.02 16.05 2.46
C VAL A 16 -7.38 16.75 2.52
N ALA A 17 -8.25 16.41 1.56
CA ALA A 17 -9.58 16.96 1.44
C ALA A 17 -10.44 16.63 2.68
N PRO A 18 -11.51 17.39 2.97
CA PRO A 18 -12.33 17.19 4.16
C PRO A 18 -12.95 15.79 4.34
N TYR A 19 -13.06 15.04 3.24
CA TYR A 19 -13.58 13.66 3.23
C TYR A 19 -12.48 12.59 3.29
N GLY A 20 -11.22 12.98 3.16
CA GLY A 20 -10.09 12.05 3.20
C GLY A 20 -9.77 11.63 4.64
N LEU A 21 -9.23 10.43 4.80
CA LEU A 21 -8.82 9.94 6.12
C LEU A 21 -7.43 10.49 6.49
N HIS A 22 -7.29 11.01 7.70
CA HIS A 22 -6.01 11.46 8.24
C HIS A 22 -5.39 10.39 9.15
N SER A 23 -4.08 10.21 9.08
CA SER A 23 -3.31 9.29 9.91
C SER A 23 -3.39 9.65 11.40
N ALA A 24 -3.51 10.94 11.73
CA ALA A 24 -3.67 11.43 13.11
C ALA A 24 -4.96 10.96 13.80
N ILE A 25 -6.01 10.64 13.03
CA ILE A 25 -7.31 10.16 13.55
C ILE A 25 -7.51 8.65 13.32
N SER A 26 -6.43 7.93 13.03
CA SER A 26 -6.47 6.48 12.94
C SER A 26 -7.06 5.88 14.22
N GLN A 27 -7.86 4.82 14.09
CA GLN A 27 -8.33 4.04 15.25
C GLN A 27 -7.19 3.27 15.95
N GLY A 28 -5.97 3.37 15.44
CA GLY A 28 -4.80 2.73 16.00
C GLY A 28 -4.67 1.28 15.53
N ARG A 29 -4.05 0.45 16.37
CA ARG A 29 -3.72 -0.94 16.05
C ARG A 29 -4.29 -1.86 17.11
N GLN A 30 -4.64 -3.08 16.72
CA GLN A 30 -5.15 -4.10 17.64
C GLN A 30 -4.17 -4.39 18.79
N TYR A 31 -2.87 -4.40 18.50
CA TYR A 31 -1.83 -4.57 19.51
C TYR A 31 -1.17 -3.22 19.79
N PRO A 32 -1.16 -2.76 21.06
CA PRO A 32 -0.53 -1.49 21.42
C PRO A 32 0.95 -1.49 21.05
N GLU A 33 1.39 -0.42 20.40
CA GLU A 33 2.79 -0.19 20.08
C GLU A 33 3.10 1.31 20.22
N PRO A 34 4.33 1.67 20.59
CA PRO A 34 4.71 3.07 20.66
C PRO A 34 4.65 3.71 19.28
N GLU A 35 4.30 5.00 19.26
CA GLU A 35 4.30 5.81 18.05
C GLU A 35 5.71 5.99 17.48
N SER A 36 5.80 6.12 16.16
CA SER A 36 7.08 6.36 15.50
C SER A 36 7.43 7.85 15.59
N ALA A 37 8.70 8.15 15.88
CA ALA A 37 9.18 9.54 15.89
C ALA A 37 9.13 10.20 14.49
N THR A 38 9.22 9.42 13.41
CA THR A 38 9.46 9.92 12.05
C THR A 38 8.42 9.50 11.01
N ARG A 39 7.56 8.52 11.32
CA ARG A 39 6.61 7.96 10.33
C ARG A 39 5.17 8.03 10.83
N THR A 40 4.25 8.40 9.95
CA THR A 40 2.81 8.33 10.23
C THR A 40 2.32 6.89 10.33
N ALA A 41 1.12 6.67 10.90
CA ALA A 41 0.53 5.35 11.02
C ALA A 41 0.48 4.60 9.68
N PHE A 42 0.04 5.28 8.60
CA PHE A 42 -0.08 4.69 7.27
C PHE A 42 1.27 4.43 6.59
N GLN A 43 2.29 5.28 6.83
CA GLN A 43 3.64 5.01 6.34
C GLN A 43 4.22 3.74 6.97
N ARG A 44 3.99 3.55 8.28
CA ARG A 44 4.41 2.32 8.97
C ARG A 44 3.73 1.08 8.40
N ASP A 45 2.45 1.17 8.05
CA ASP A 45 1.71 0.06 7.43
C ASP A 45 2.29 -0.30 6.08
N ARG A 46 2.45 0.69 5.20
CA ARG A 46 3.08 0.52 3.89
C ARG A 46 4.45 -0.16 4.00
N ASP A 47 5.30 0.34 4.89
CA ASP A 47 6.65 -0.19 5.07
C ASP A 47 6.60 -1.67 5.53
N ARG A 48 5.70 -2.01 6.45
CA ARG A 48 5.52 -3.39 6.93
C ARG A 48 5.05 -4.32 5.80
N ILE A 49 4.06 -3.89 5.02
CA ILE A 49 3.50 -4.66 3.89
C ILE A 49 4.61 -5.07 2.92
N ILE A 50 5.43 -4.12 2.49
CA ILE A 50 6.54 -4.37 1.53
C ILE A 50 7.53 -5.41 2.06
N HIS A 51 7.75 -5.46 3.37
CA HIS A 51 8.72 -6.37 3.99
C HIS A 51 8.14 -7.75 4.35
N THR A 52 6.85 -8.00 4.11
CA THR A 52 6.26 -9.32 4.37
C THR A 52 6.77 -10.38 3.38
N SER A 53 6.82 -11.63 3.84
CA SER A 53 7.08 -12.78 2.96
C SER A 53 5.99 -12.94 1.90
N ALA A 54 4.73 -12.60 2.22
CA ALA A 54 3.61 -12.63 1.28
C ALA A 54 3.82 -11.67 0.10
N PHE A 55 4.26 -10.42 0.37
CA PHE A 55 4.53 -9.44 -0.68
C PHE A 55 5.67 -9.89 -1.60
N ARG A 56 6.77 -10.42 -1.02
CA ARG A 56 7.88 -10.97 -1.81
C ARG A 56 7.44 -12.13 -2.72
N ARG A 57 6.52 -12.98 -2.26
CA ARG A 57 6.00 -14.09 -3.07
C ARG A 57 5.18 -13.63 -4.28
N LEU A 58 4.70 -12.38 -4.33
CA LEU A 58 3.98 -11.86 -5.50
C LEU A 58 4.88 -11.81 -6.75
N GLU A 59 6.20 -11.72 -6.58
CA GLU A 59 7.19 -11.78 -7.67
C GLU A 59 7.07 -13.10 -8.46
N TYR A 60 6.78 -14.20 -7.77
CA TYR A 60 6.75 -15.54 -8.35
C TYR A 60 5.33 -16.05 -8.65
N LYS A 61 4.31 -15.19 -8.52
CA LYS A 61 2.92 -15.53 -8.86
C LYS A 61 2.52 -14.82 -10.14
N THR A 62 2.05 -15.56 -11.13
CA THR A 62 1.55 -14.97 -12.37
C THR A 62 0.18 -14.33 -12.15
N GLN A 63 -0.07 -13.25 -12.89
CA GLN A 63 -1.40 -12.69 -13.05
C GLN A 63 -1.99 -13.27 -14.34
N VAL A 64 -3.03 -14.10 -14.21
CA VAL A 64 -3.90 -14.59 -15.31
C VAL A 64 -3.32 -15.65 -16.28
N PHE A 65 -2.01 -15.72 -16.58
CA PHE A 65 -1.49 -16.68 -17.57
C PHE A 65 -0.43 -17.67 -17.05
N VAL A 66 -0.43 -18.88 -17.62
CA VAL A 66 0.57 -19.94 -17.41
C VAL A 66 1.84 -19.60 -18.20
N PHE A 67 3.00 -19.83 -17.60
CA PHE A 67 4.33 -19.35 -18.01
C PHE A 67 4.90 -19.96 -19.32
N TYR A 68 4.13 -20.11 -20.41
CA TYR A 68 4.61 -20.88 -21.57
C TYR A 68 4.58 -20.24 -22.98
N GLU A 69 4.03 -19.04 -23.25
CA GLU A 69 4.13 -18.44 -24.60
C GLU A 69 4.17 -16.89 -24.62
N GLY A 70 5.33 -16.26 -24.35
CA GLY A 70 5.57 -14.84 -24.67
C GLY A 70 6.36 -14.03 -23.63
N ASP A 71 7.09 -13.00 -24.08
CA ASP A 71 8.09 -12.24 -23.28
C ASP A 71 7.52 -11.21 -22.27
N HIS A 72 6.18 -11.06 -22.16
CA HIS A 72 5.56 -9.92 -21.44
C HIS A 72 4.47 -10.32 -20.43
N TYR A 73 4.67 -11.38 -19.65
CA TYR A 73 3.71 -11.72 -18.60
C TYR A 73 3.85 -10.82 -17.36
N ARG A 74 2.71 -10.36 -16.85
CA ARG A 74 2.63 -9.63 -15.58
C ARG A 74 2.65 -10.63 -14.43
N THR A 75 3.49 -10.36 -13.44
CA THR A 75 3.40 -11.01 -12.14
C THR A 75 2.39 -10.25 -11.28
N ARG A 76 1.94 -10.86 -10.20
CA ARG A 76 1.12 -10.17 -9.20
C ARG A 76 1.87 -8.98 -8.60
N LEU A 77 3.20 -9.05 -8.52
CA LEU A 77 4.02 -7.93 -8.08
C LEU A 77 3.95 -6.77 -9.07
N THR A 78 4.17 -7.00 -10.38
CA THR A 78 4.11 -5.90 -11.35
C THR A 78 2.71 -5.30 -11.47
N HIS A 79 1.67 -6.13 -11.41
CA HIS A 79 0.28 -5.67 -11.28
C HIS A 79 0.08 -4.78 -10.03
N THR A 80 0.54 -5.24 -8.87
CA THR A 80 0.42 -4.51 -7.59
C THR A 80 1.12 -3.16 -7.64
N LEU A 81 2.29 -3.06 -8.27
CA LEU A 81 3.02 -1.81 -8.44
C LEU A 81 2.27 -0.82 -9.35
N GLU A 82 1.62 -1.30 -10.40
CA GLU A 82 0.80 -0.46 -11.29
C GLU A 82 -0.48 0.02 -10.61
N VAL A 83 -1.15 -0.86 -9.88
CA VAL A 83 -2.32 -0.50 -9.06
C VAL A 83 -1.93 0.56 -8.03
N ALA A 84 -0.78 0.40 -7.35
CA ALA A 84 -0.29 1.39 -6.40
C ALA A 84 0.02 2.74 -7.06
N GLN A 85 0.65 2.73 -8.25
CA GLN A 85 0.98 3.96 -8.98
C GLN A 85 -0.28 4.70 -9.45
N LEU A 86 -1.26 3.99 -10.04
CA LEU A 86 -2.54 4.56 -10.45
C LEU A 86 -3.36 5.03 -9.23
N GLY A 87 -3.42 4.22 -8.17
CA GLY A 87 -4.14 4.55 -6.94
C GLY A 87 -3.63 5.84 -6.31
N ARG A 88 -2.31 6.02 -6.23
CA ARG A 88 -1.71 7.28 -5.74
C ARG A 88 -2.01 8.47 -6.62
N ALA A 89 -1.99 8.30 -7.95
CA ALA A 89 -2.33 9.37 -8.88
C ALA A 89 -3.79 9.84 -8.70
N LEU A 90 -4.72 8.89 -8.55
CA LEU A 90 -6.13 9.16 -8.26
C LEU A 90 -6.30 9.82 -6.89
N ALA A 91 -5.64 9.30 -5.85
CA ALA A 91 -5.70 9.87 -4.51
C ALA A 91 -5.22 11.33 -4.50
N ARG A 92 -4.10 11.63 -5.16
CA ARG A 92 -3.61 13.00 -5.31
C ARG A 92 -4.60 13.91 -6.05
N GLY A 93 -5.17 13.42 -7.17
CA GLY A 93 -6.12 14.19 -7.97
C GLY A 93 -7.43 14.50 -7.23
N LEU A 94 -7.82 13.64 -6.30
CA LEU A 94 -9.01 13.80 -5.47
C LEU A 94 -8.69 14.47 -4.11
N GLY A 95 -7.42 14.61 -3.73
CA GLY A 95 -7.06 15.05 -2.38
C GLY A 95 -7.33 13.99 -1.30
N ALA A 96 -7.40 12.72 -1.66
CA ALA A 96 -7.41 11.62 -0.70
C ALA A 96 -5.99 11.34 -0.18
N ASN A 97 -5.89 10.55 0.90
CA ASN A 97 -4.62 10.21 1.50
C ASN A 97 -3.80 9.25 0.61
N GLU A 98 -2.74 9.77 -0.02
CA GLU A 98 -1.88 8.99 -0.91
C GLU A 98 -1.21 7.80 -0.22
N THR A 99 -0.76 7.98 1.03
CA THR A 99 0.00 6.94 1.74
C THR A 99 -0.91 5.79 2.14
N LEU A 100 -2.11 6.10 2.64
CA LEU A 100 -3.13 5.09 2.93
C LEU A 100 -3.52 4.32 1.67
N THR A 101 -3.76 5.04 0.57
CA THR A 101 -4.12 4.44 -0.71
C THR A 101 -3.02 3.49 -1.20
N GLU A 102 -1.76 3.93 -1.16
CA GLU A 102 -0.61 3.09 -1.50
C GLU A 102 -0.54 1.83 -0.63
N ALA A 103 -0.69 1.96 0.69
CA ALA A 103 -0.68 0.81 1.61
C ALA A 103 -1.77 -0.22 1.24
N ILE A 104 -3.00 0.22 0.98
CA ILE A 104 -4.10 -0.65 0.57
C ILE A 104 -3.78 -1.35 -0.76
N CYS A 105 -3.34 -0.57 -1.76
CA CYS A 105 -2.96 -1.12 -3.06
C CYS A 105 -1.84 -2.16 -2.96
N LEU A 106 -0.84 -1.96 -2.11
CA LEU A 106 0.25 -2.94 -1.92
C LEU A 106 -0.20 -4.21 -1.20
N ALA A 107 -1.24 -4.11 -0.35
CA ALA A 107 -1.72 -5.23 0.45
C ALA A 107 -2.86 -6.04 -0.22
N HIS A 108 -3.58 -5.45 -1.18
CA HIS A 108 -4.83 -6.03 -1.70
C HIS A 108 -4.67 -7.45 -2.25
N ASP A 109 -3.49 -7.75 -2.79
CA ASP A 109 -3.24 -8.99 -3.53
C ASP A 109 -2.49 -10.07 -2.73
N LEU A 110 -2.20 -9.83 -1.44
CA LEU A 110 -1.37 -10.73 -0.62
C LEU A 110 -1.99 -12.12 -0.39
N GLY A 111 -3.32 -12.22 -0.38
CA GLY A 111 -4.07 -13.41 0.01
C GLY A 111 -4.22 -14.48 -1.07
N HIS A 112 -3.94 -14.16 -2.33
CA HIS A 112 -4.28 -15.06 -3.43
C HIS A 112 -3.46 -16.35 -3.44
N ALA A 113 -4.12 -17.45 -3.75
CA ALA A 113 -3.50 -18.77 -3.87
C ALA A 113 -2.54 -18.86 -5.08
N PRO A 114 -1.62 -19.84 -5.09
CA PRO A 114 -0.85 -20.19 -6.28
C PRO A 114 -1.80 -20.47 -7.47
N PHE A 115 -1.38 -20.15 -8.70
CA PHE A 115 -2.15 -20.37 -9.95
C PHE A 115 -3.42 -19.51 -10.15
N GLY A 116 -3.60 -18.44 -9.36
CA GLY A 116 -4.70 -17.49 -9.59
C GLY A 116 -6.09 -18.10 -9.34
N HIS A 117 -7.07 -17.84 -10.20
CA HIS A 117 -8.46 -18.32 -10.05
C HIS A 117 -8.58 -19.85 -10.01
N ALA A 118 -7.57 -20.60 -10.47
CA ALA A 118 -7.58 -22.07 -10.41
C ALA A 118 -7.16 -22.62 -9.03
N GLY A 119 -6.63 -21.77 -8.15
CA GLY A 119 -6.19 -22.15 -6.79
C GLY A 119 -6.98 -21.51 -5.64
N GLU A 120 -7.89 -20.58 -5.92
CA GLU A 120 -8.92 -20.10 -4.97
C GLU A 120 -10.11 -21.05 -4.93
#